data_AF-A0A225V6B2-F1
#
_entry.id   AF-A0A225V6B2-F1
#
_cell.length_a   1.000
_cell.length_b   1.000
_cell.length_c   1.000
_cell.angle_alpha   90.00
_cell.angle_beta   90.00
_cell.angle_gamma   90.00
#
_symmetry.space_group_name_H-M   'P 1'
#
loop_
_entity.id
_entity.type
_entity.pdbx_description
1 polymer ?
#
loop_
_entity_poly.entity_id
_entity_poly.type
_entity_poly.pdbx_seq_one_letter_code
_entity_poly.pdbx_strand_id
1 'polypeptide(L)'
;MALNKHNMTPTVGGVRRMESHEIVKYLGIPFGHQVTNEQMLAALTTRFYRGFVVWGRRARTVQGRLLIVRTVILSTLWHFTPHVTIPTSVINQWQQMVNKLILSRKFDPESKFIQLAKSDLAYLPRKKEDFNYPI
;
A
#
# COMPACT_ATOMS: atom_id res chain seq x y z
N MET A 1 -28.38 -18.80 -0.14
CA MET A 1 -28.87 -17.77 -1.09
C MET A 1 -28.31 -18.12 -2.46
N ALA A 2 -29.07 -18.84 -3.29
CA ALA A 2 -28.59 -19.32 -4.60
C ALA A 2 -28.68 -18.19 -5.63
N LEU A 3 -27.58 -17.46 -5.82
CA LEU A 3 -27.46 -16.52 -6.92
C LEU A 3 -27.55 -17.28 -8.24
N ASN A 4 -28.33 -16.72 -9.15
CA ASN A 4 -28.78 -17.30 -10.40
C ASN A 4 -27.60 -17.55 -11.36
N LYS A 5 -26.86 -18.64 -11.17
CA LYS A 5 -25.62 -18.96 -11.89
C LYS A 5 -25.85 -19.37 -13.35
N HIS A 6 -27.06 -19.79 -13.70
CA HIS A 6 -27.36 -20.43 -14.98
C HIS A 6 -28.33 -19.65 -15.88
N ASN A 7 -28.95 -18.57 -15.40
CA ASN A 7 -29.83 -17.78 -16.24
C ASN A 7 -29.01 -16.76 -17.05
N MET A 8 -29.19 -16.78 -18.38
CA MET A 8 -28.75 -15.67 -19.24
C MET A 8 -29.46 -14.40 -18.77
N THR A 9 -28.69 -13.45 -18.24
CA THR A 9 -29.22 -12.14 -17.87
C THR A 9 -29.57 -11.36 -19.13
N PRO A 10 -30.74 -10.71 -19.19
CA PRO A 10 -31.15 -9.97 -20.37
C PRO A 10 -30.17 -8.85 -20.69
N THR A 11 -29.80 -8.72 -21.96
CA THR A 11 -28.93 -7.64 -22.45
C THR A 11 -29.75 -6.35 -22.48
N VAL A 12 -29.50 -5.47 -21.50
CA VAL A 12 -30.09 -4.14 -21.46
C VAL A 12 -29.27 -3.24 -22.37
N GLY A 13 -29.93 -2.58 -23.35
CA GLY A 13 -29.25 -1.68 -24.28
C GLY A 13 -28.47 -0.59 -23.56
N GLY A 14 -27.20 -0.41 -23.93
CA GLY A 14 -26.30 0.61 -23.37
C GLY A 14 -25.49 0.18 -22.14
N VAL A 15 -25.65 -1.03 -21.62
CA VAL A 15 -24.86 -1.54 -20.48
C VAL A 15 -24.02 -2.75 -20.91
N ARG A 16 -22.69 -2.66 -20.72
CA ARG A 16 -21.78 -3.79 -20.94
C ARG A 16 -21.65 -4.61 -19.66
N ARG A 17 -21.96 -5.90 -19.75
CA ARG A 17 -21.66 -6.86 -18.68
C ARG A 17 -20.18 -7.23 -18.72
N MET A 18 -19.61 -7.42 -17.54
CA MET A 18 -18.25 -7.91 -17.37
C MET A 18 -18.22 -9.43 -17.51
N GLU A 19 -17.30 -9.96 -18.32
CA GLU A 19 -17.14 -11.40 -18.50
C GLU A 19 -16.53 -12.07 -17.26
N SER A 20 -16.78 -13.36 -17.06
CA SER A 20 -16.29 -14.10 -15.87
C SER A 20 -14.76 -14.09 -15.72
N HIS A 21 -14.03 -13.99 -16.83
CA HIS A 21 -12.56 -13.95 -16.84
C HIS A 21 -12.02 -12.51 -16.96
N GLU A 22 -12.88 -11.50 -17.08
CA GLU A 22 -12.44 -10.13 -17.17
C GLU A 22 -12.01 -9.64 -15.78
N ILE A 23 -11.05 -8.73 -15.74
CA ILE A 23 -10.65 -8.02 -14.51
C ILE A 23 -10.67 -6.53 -14.84
N VAL A 24 -11.47 -5.77 -14.11
CA VAL A 24 -11.63 -4.33 -14.28
C VAL A 24 -11.12 -3.62 -13.03
N LYS A 25 -10.51 -2.44 -13.19
CA LYS A 25 -10.08 -1.63 -12.05
C LYS A 25 -11.23 -0.72 -11.62
N TYR A 26 -11.72 -0.90 -10.41
CA TYR A 26 -12.70 0.00 -9.79
C TYR A 26 -12.04 0.74 -8.63
N LEU A 27 -12.03 2.08 -8.69
CA LEU A 27 -11.35 2.94 -7.70
C LEU A 27 -9.87 2.56 -7.46
N GLY A 28 -9.21 2.03 -8.50
CA GLY A 28 -7.82 1.56 -8.44
C GLY A 28 -7.61 0.20 -7.77
N ILE A 29 -8.69 -0.49 -7.36
CA ILE A 29 -8.67 -1.87 -6.86
C ILE A 29 -9.07 -2.80 -8.02
N PRO A 30 -8.29 -3.87 -8.30
CA PRO A 30 -8.70 -4.87 -9.28
C PRO A 30 -9.93 -5.62 -8.76
N PHE A 31 -10.97 -5.66 -9.58
CA PHE A 31 -12.26 -6.26 -9.28
C PHE A 31 -12.67 -7.16 -10.46
N GLY A 32 -13.35 -8.26 -10.17
CA GLY A 32 -13.78 -9.23 -11.18
C GLY A 32 -14.26 -10.53 -10.56
N HIS A 33 -14.85 -11.40 -11.38
CA HIS A 33 -15.50 -12.61 -10.88
C HIS A 33 -14.52 -13.64 -10.32
N GLN A 34 -13.28 -13.66 -10.82
CA GLN A 34 -12.22 -14.60 -10.43
C GLN A 34 -10.96 -13.89 -9.91
N VAL A 35 -11.09 -12.69 -9.33
CA VAL A 35 -9.92 -12.00 -8.75
C VAL A 35 -9.46 -12.73 -7.50
N THR A 36 -8.21 -13.17 -7.50
CA THR A 36 -7.60 -13.81 -6.34
C THR A 36 -6.99 -12.76 -5.40
N ASN A 37 -6.93 -13.08 -4.10
CA ASN A 37 -6.27 -12.23 -3.11
C ASN A 37 -4.80 -11.95 -3.48
N GLU A 38 -4.12 -12.92 -4.10
CA GLU A 38 -2.74 -12.78 -4.57
C GLU A 38 -2.60 -11.68 -5.64
N GLN A 39 -3.53 -11.61 -6.59
CA GLN A 39 -3.55 -10.55 -7.61
C GLN A 39 -3.78 -9.17 -6.98
N MET A 40 -4.65 -9.09 -5.98
CA MET A 40 -4.90 -7.83 -5.25
C MET A 40 -3.66 -7.40 -4.46
N LEU A 41 -3.00 -8.34 -3.78
CA LEU A 41 -1.76 -8.10 -3.05
C LEU A 41 -0.62 -7.67 -3.99
N ALA A 42 -0.49 -8.31 -5.16
CA ALA A 42 0.49 -7.93 -6.17
C ALA A 42 0.26 -6.52 -6.71
N ALA A 43 -1.00 -6.16 -6.97
CA ALA A 43 -1.37 -4.81 -7.40
C ALA A 43 -1.04 -3.75 -6.33
N LEU A 44 -1.38 -4.03 -5.07
CA LEU A 44 -1.08 -3.17 -3.92
C LEU A 44 0.42 -3.00 -3.71
N THR A 45 1.17 -4.11 -3.75
CA THR A 45 2.62 -4.14 -3.64
C THR A 45 3.28 -3.32 -4.75
N THR A 46 2.84 -3.50 -5.99
CA THR A 46 3.34 -2.74 -7.15
C THR A 46 3.08 -1.24 -6.99
N ARG A 47 1.91 -0.86 -6.45
CA ARG A 47 1.57 0.54 -6.18
C ARG A 47 2.50 1.16 -5.14
N PHE A 48 2.82 0.43 -4.08
CA PHE A 48 3.80 0.88 -3.08
C PHE A 48 5.19 1.07 -3.68
N TYR A 49 5.71 0.08 -4.42
CA TYR A 49 7.04 0.18 -5.03
C TYR A 49 7.16 1.35 -6.01
N ARG A 50 6.16 1.55 -6.88
CA ARG A 50 6.12 2.71 -7.77
C ARG A 50 6.07 4.03 -6.98
N GLY A 51 5.26 4.08 -5.92
CA GLY A 51 5.18 5.23 -5.01
C GLY A 51 6.53 5.55 -4.39
N PHE A 52 7.24 4.55 -3.87
CA PHE A 52 8.55 4.72 -3.24
C PHE A 52 9.60 5.34 -4.16
N VAL A 53 9.61 4.98 -5.45
CA VAL A 53 10.51 5.59 -6.43
C VAL A 53 10.21 7.08 -6.61
N VAL A 54 8.93 7.45 -6.73
CA VAL A 54 8.51 8.85 -6.92
C VAL A 54 8.77 9.68 -5.66
N TRP A 55 8.38 9.16 -4.50
CA TRP A 55 8.54 9.82 -3.21
C TRP A 55 9.98 9.93 -2.78
N GLY A 56 10.77 8.89 -3.05
CA GLY A 56 12.20 8.85 -2.78
C GLY A 56 13.00 9.93 -3.49
N ARG A 57 12.59 10.30 -4.71
CA ARG A 57 13.16 11.44 -5.44
C ARG A 57 12.76 12.79 -4.84
N ARG A 58 11.54 12.91 -4.30
CA ARG A 58 10.98 14.18 -3.78
C ARG A 58 11.37 14.47 -2.32
N ALA A 59 11.38 13.49 -1.43
CA ALA A 59 11.68 13.68 -0.02
C ALA A 59 13.19 13.60 0.25
N ARG A 60 13.83 14.77 0.35
CA ARG A 60 15.29 14.89 0.56
C ARG A 60 15.72 14.68 2.02
N THR A 61 14.83 14.92 2.99
CA THR A 61 15.14 14.81 4.43
C THR A 61 14.55 13.52 5.03
N VAL A 62 15.09 13.07 6.17
CA VAL A 62 14.54 11.94 6.94
C VAL A 62 13.09 12.23 7.38
N GLN A 63 12.84 13.43 7.91
CA GLN A 63 11.50 13.85 8.33
C GLN A 63 10.50 13.90 7.18
N GLY A 64 10.90 14.37 5.99
CA GLY A 64 10.05 14.34 4.80
C GLY A 64 9.70 12.92 4.36
N ARG A 65 10.65 11.99 4.44
CA ARG A 65 10.41 10.57 4.13
C ARG A 65 9.47 9.91 5.15
N LEU A 66 9.65 10.20 6.43
CA LEU A 66 8.77 9.75 7.51
C LEU A 66 7.34 10.28 7.32
N LEU A 67 7.20 11.56 6.93
CA LEU A 67 5.89 12.16 6.65
C LEU A 67 5.18 11.41 5.52
N ILE A 68 5.85 11.13 4.40
CA ILE A 68 5.26 10.38 3.28
C ILE A 68 4.85 8.97 3.70
N VAL A 69 5.71 8.28 4.45
CA VAL A 69 5.40 6.94 4.97
C VAL A 69 4.12 6.99 5.80
N ARG A 70 4.03 7.95 6.73
CA ARG A 70 2.85 8.09 7.60
C ARG A 70 1.58 8.48 6.85
N THR A 71 1.66 9.41 5.90
CA THR A 71 0.45 9.94 5.24
C THR A 71 0.00 9.05 4.10
N VAL A 72 0.91 8.60 3.24
CA VAL A 72 0.55 7.92 2.00
C VAL A 72 0.43 6.40 2.17
N ILE A 73 1.35 5.77 2.91
CA ILE A 73 1.30 4.32 3.10
C ILE A 73 0.11 3.96 3.96
N LEU A 74 -0.09 4.66 5.07
CA LEU A 74 -1.22 4.40 5.96
C LEU A 74 -2.57 4.61 5.25
N SER A 75 -2.71 5.68 4.48
CA SER A 75 -3.92 5.93 3.68
C SER A 75 -4.16 4.84 2.64
N THR A 76 -3.11 4.39 1.95
CA THR A 76 -3.23 3.32 0.94
C THR A 76 -3.57 1.99 1.59
N LEU A 77 -2.98 1.65 2.74
CA LEU A 77 -3.33 0.45 3.49
C LEU A 77 -4.80 0.50 3.89
N TRP A 78 -5.25 1.61 4.48
CA TRP A 78 -6.64 1.77 4.92
C TRP A 78 -7.66 1.60 3.80
N HIS A 79 -7.32 2.05 2.58
CA HIS A 79 -8.16 1.87 1.39
C HIS A 79 -8.29 0.41 0.96
N PHE A 80 -7.27 -0.42 1.20
CA PHE A 80 -7.25 -1.83 0.79
C PHE A 80 -7.61 -2.81 1.91
N THR A 81 -7.48 -2.43 3.19
CA THR A 81 -7.80 -3.28 4.35
C THR A 81 -9.19 -3.94 4.28
N PRO A 82 -10.27 -3.26 3.82
CA PRO A 82 -11.59 -3.89 3.75
C PRO A 82 -11.70 -5.02 2.70
N HIS A 83 -10.78 -5.03 1.72
CA HIS A 83 -10.89 -5.84 0.52
C HIS A 83 -9.87 -6.98 0.45
N VAL A 84 -8.81 -6.94 1.26
CA VAL A 84 -7.68 -7.87 1.17
C VAL A 84 -7.21 -8.26 2.55
N THR A 85 -7.09 -9.57 2.78
CA THR A 85 -6.33 -10.10 3.93
C THR A 85 -4.85 -10.05 3.60
N ILE A 86 -4.09 -9.23 4.34
CA ILE A 86 -2.66 -9.02 4.08
C ILE A 86 -1.86 -9.97 4.98
N PRO A 87 -1.10 -10.93 4.42
CA PRO A 87 -0.25 -11.81 5.21
C PRO A 87 0.84 -11.01 5.93
N THR A 88 1.20 -11.45 7.13
CA THR A 88 2.27 -10.82 7.94
C THR A 88 3.62 -10.83 7.22
N SER A 89 3.89 -11.83 6.39
CA SER A 89 5.09 -11.90 5.54
C SER A 89 5.20 -10.70 4.59
N VAL A 90 4.09 -10.30 3.96
CA VAL A 90 4.04 -9.15 3.03
C VAL A 90 4.22 -7.84 3.79
N ILE A 91 3.60 -7.72 4.98
CA ILE A 91 3.78 -6.54 5.85
C ILE A 91 5.25 -6.39 6.24
N ASN A 92 5.93 -7.48 6.59
CA ASN A 92 7.35 -7.45 6.94
C ASN A 92 8.22 -7.00 5.76
N GLN A 93 7.92 -7.44 4.54
CA GLN A 93 8.63 -6.98 3.33
C GLN A 93 8.42 -5.47 3.09
N TRP A 94 7.20 -4.98 3.21
CA TRP A 94 6.93 -3.55 3.09
C TRP A 94 7.60 -2.74 4.19
N GLN A 95 7.62 -3.25 5.43
CA GLN A 95 8.28 -2.59 6.55
C GLN A 95 9.80 -2.51 6.34
N GLN A 96 10.43 -3.57 5.81
CA GLN A 96 11.85 -3.54 5.44
C GLN A 96 12.13 -2.47 4.39
N MET A 97 11.26 -2.35 3.38
CA MET A 97 11.37 -1.32 2.35
C MET A 97 11.17 0.11 2.88
N VAL A 98 10.22 0.30 3.79
CA VAL A 98 10.01 1.57 4.49
C VAL A 98 11.26 1.96 5.28
N ASN A 99 11.82 1.03 6.05
CA ASN A 99 13.02 1.31 6.83
C ASN A 99 14.20 1.68 5.92
N LYS A 100 14.36 0.97 4.81
CA LYS A 100 15.39 1.23 3.79
C LYS A 100 15.22 2.60 3.12
N LEU A 101 13.97 2.99 2.84
CA LEU A 101 13.64 4.31 2.32
C LEU A 101 14.06 5.41 3.30
N ILE A 102 13.65 5.30 4.56
CA ILE A 102 13.89 6.29 5.61
C ILE A 102 15.38 6.41 5.92
N LEU A 103 16.09 5.30 6.04
CA LEU A 103 17.47 5.27 6.52
C LEU A 103 18.50 5.45 5.39
N SER A 104 18.33 4.77 4.26
CA SER A 104 19.36 4.74 3.21
C SER A 104 19.00 5.47 1.92
N ARG A 105 17.79 6.05 1.81
CA ARG A 105 17.34 6.70 0.56
C ARG A 105 17.44 5.75 -0.64
N LYS A 106 17.32 4.44 -0.39
CA LYS A 106 17.31 3.41 -1.43
C LYS A 106 15.86 3.00 -1.69
N PHE A 107 15.50 2.90 -2.95
CA PHE A 107 14.12 2.65 -3.41
C PHE A 107 13.98 1.32 -4.14
N ASP A 108 15.11 0.71 -4.50
CA ASP A 108 15.18 -0.55 -5.23
C ASP A 108 15.00 -1.72 -4.25
N PRO A 109 14.03 -2.63 -4.46
CA PRO A 109 13.84 -3.81 -3.61
C PRO A 109 15.09 -4.67 -3.48
N GLU A 110 15.85 -4.87 -4.56
CA GLU A 110 17.03 -5.76 -4.60
C GLU A 110 18.29 -5.13 -4.00
N SER A 111 18.28 -3.81 -3.76
CA SER A 111 19.49 -3.14 -3.28
C SER A 111 19.88 -3.59 -1.87
N LYS A 112 21.14 -3.98 -1.65
CA LYS A 112 21.59 -4.40 -0.32
C LYS A 112 21.47 -3.22 0.68
N PHE A 113 20.78 -3.45 1.80
CA PHE A 113 20.65 -2.49 2.89
C PHE A 113 20.99 -3.17 4.20
N ILE A 114 21.95 -2.61 4.93
CA ILE A 114 22.33 -3.05 6.27
C ILE A 114 21.83 -1.96 7.22
N GLN A 115 20.90 -2.30 8.09
CA GLN A 115 20.47 -1.42 9.18
C GLN A 115 21.61 -1.32 10.20
N LEU A 116 22.40 -0.25 10.10
CA LEU A 116 23.47 0.03 11.07
C LEU A 116 22.95 0.76 12.32
N ALA A 117 21.73 1.30 12.27
CA ALA A 117 21.07 1.92 13.42
C ALA A 117 20.29 0.85 14.21
N LYS A 118 20.43 0.86 15.54
CA LYS A 118 19.57 0.08 16.44
C LYS A 118 18.09 0.44 16.18
N SER A 119 17.19 -0.55 16.27
CA SER A 119 15.73 -0.37 16.15
C SER A 119 15.19 0.77 17.01
N ASP A 120 15.78 0.98 18.19
CA ASP A 120 15.40 2.02 19.15
C ASP A 120 15.68 3.44 18.65
N LEU A 121 16.64 3.64 17.74
CA LEU A 121 16.95 4.95 17.15
C LEU A 121 16.00 5.33 16.01
N ALA A 122 15.39 4.35 15.35
CA ALA A 122 14.37 4.61 14.32
C ALA A 122 13.04 5.05 14.95
N TYR A 123 12.80 4.67 16.20
CA TYR A 123 11.70 5.13 17.01
C TYR A 123 12.14 6.33 17.85
N LEU A 124 12.37 7.49 17.22
CA LEU A 124 12.49 8.72 18.00
C LEU A 124 11.08 9.08 18.53
N PRO A 125 10.80 8.96 19.85
CA PRO A 125 9.61 9.56 20.39
C PRO A 125 9.69 11.06 20.10
N ARG A 126 8.59 11.62 19.60
CA ARG A 126 8.45 13.08 19.47
C ARG A 126 8.70 13.64 20.87
N LYS A 127 9.80 14.39 21.06
CA LYS A 127 10.04 15.09 22.33
C LYS A 127 8.79 15.89 22.65
N LYS A 128 8.19 15.61 23.80
CA LYS A 128 6.94 16.18 24.29
C LYS A 128 7.23 17.45 25.11
N GLU A 129 8.27 18.18 24.72
CA GLU A 129 8.75 19.41 25.34
C GLU A 129 8.61 20.45 24.23
N ASP A 130 7.64 21.36 24.35
CA ASP A 130 7.57 22.69 23.68
C ASP A 130 6.12 23.26 23.61
N PHE A 131 5.10 22.54 24.08
CA PHE A 131 3.77 23.15 24.31
C PHE A 131 3.52 23.39 25.79
N ASN A 132 4.21 24.40 26.34
CA ASN A 132 3.79 25.05 27.58
C ASN A 132 3.36 26.48 27.24
N TYR A 133 2.07 26.66 26.93
CA TYR A 133 1.44 27.96 27.01
C TYR A 133 0.61 27.98 28.29
N PRO A 134 0.86 28.89 29.24
CA PRO A 134 0.02 29.05 30.41
C PRO A 134 -1.36 29.56 29.98
N ILE A 135 -2.39 28.97 30.57
CA ILE A 135 -3.79 29.37 30.45
C ILE A 135 -3.98 30.66 31.24
#